data_AF-A0A239H6E8-F1
#
_entry.id   AF-A0A239H6E8-F1
#
_cell.length_a   1.000
_cell.length_b   1.000
_cell.length_c   1.000
_cell.angle_alpha   90.00
_cell.angle_beta   90.00
_cell.angle_gamma   90.00
#
_symmetry.space_group_name_H-M   'P 1'
#
loop_
_entity.id
_entity.type
_entity.pdbx_description
1 polymer ?
#
loop_
_entity_poly.entity_id
_entity_poly.type
_entity_poly.pdbx_seq_one_letter_code
_entity_poly.pdbx_strand_id
1 'polypeptide(L)'
;MAVYGIDLGTTYSCIASIDDVGRPSVLRNLEGTDTTPSVVFFESGENVVVGATAKDTAVLEPDNVVSLIKRDMGRDVTRPVHGIDFTPEEISAFILLKLATDARTTTGEDARDVVITVPAYFGAAERDATRKAGRIAGLNVIDIVSEPIAAAITYGVLNPEQDRTILVYDLGGGTFDTTVITLRDGHIEVVCTDGDHELGGADWDARLVEHLAERFREEHPGAGDPLDDRQTEQQLRRDAEDAKKALTTRTSHTVRVMHDGRVAAVEVTREKLEELTKDLLDRTVEITGRTLSTAAEKGVHEYDDLVLVGGSTKMPVVAARLQTELGLPPRLQDPDLAVAKGAALYAFEETYRRLVREGAADRAEEMANRAGLSAEQQKQITGRQIKTVASHAFGIVVVDRETGAETVAHLVHANDALPAAKTEDFFTVYDDQASADIRVMEQAGVVESADLIDNTEIATGEIRVPPGKKAGWPIGVTFALDSSGLLNVTAVEKETGERLELKVDVGGMSEEEVERSRKALSRVQVS
;
A
#
# COMPACT_ATOMS: atom_id res chain seq x y z
N MET A 1 4.25 24.22 -12.95
CA MET A 1 4.03 22.78 -13.22
C MET A 1 3.34 22.22 -12.00
N ALA A 2 2.11 21.74 -12.16
CA ALA A 2 1.32 21.23 -11.04
C ALA A 2 1.70 19.77 -10.78
N VAL A 3 1.85 19.43 -9.51
CA VAL A 3 2.16 18.07 -9.06
C VAL A 3 1.09 17.64 -8.07
N TYR A 4 0.78 16.36 -8.08
CA TYR A 4 -0.34 15.81 -7.32
C TYR A 4 0.12 14.63 -6.45
N GLY A 5 -0.46 14.53 -5.28
CA GLY A 5 -0.36 13.36 -4.41
C GLY A 5 -1.64 12.56 -4.50
N ILE A 6 -1.53 11.26 -4.80
CA ILE A 6 -2.66 10.34 -4.83
C ILE A 6 -2.52 9.38 -3.67
N ASP A 7 -3.51 9.37 -2.79
CA ASP A 7 -3.76 8.25 -1.90
C ASP A 7 -4.63 7.22 -2.62
N LEU A 8 -4.02 6.13 -3.08
CA LEU A 8 -4.73 5.03 -3.74
C LEU A 8 -5.14 4.02 -2.67
N GLY A 9 -6.25 4.23 -1.96
CA GLY A 9 -6.65 3.36 -0.85
C GLY A 9 -7.48 2.14 -1.28
N THR A 10 -7.57 1.12 -0.42
CA THR A 10 -8.31 -0.12 -0.69
C THR A 10 -9.81 0.10 -0.88
N THR A 11 -10.40 1.04 -0.13
CA THR A 11 -11.85 1.32 -0.15
C THR A 11 -12.16 2.70 -0.70
N TYR A 12 -11.30 3.68 -0.40
CA TYR A 12 -11.45 5.06 -0.84
C TYR A 12 -10.09 5.58 -1.28
N SER A 13 -10.08 6.35 -2.35
CA SER A 13 -8.90 7.04 -2.87
C SER A 13 -9.12 8.56 -2.84
N CYS A 14 -8.03 9.30 -2.78
CA CYS A 14 -8.03 10.76 -2.67
C CYS A 14 -6.89 11.34 -3.52
N ILE A 15 -7.10 12.52 -4.09
CA ILE A 15 -6.06 13.27 -4.80
C ILE A 15 -5.92 14.67 -4.21
N ALA A 16 -4.68 15.11 -4.02
CA ALA A 16 -4.34 16.42 -3.48
C ALA A 16 -3.31 17.12 -4.35
N SER A 17 -3.28 18.45 -4.25
CA SER A 17 -2.28 19.31 -4.90
C SER A 17 -1.75 20.35 -3.91
N ILE A 18 -0.72 21.08 -4.32
CA ILE A 18 -0.25 22.26 -3.59
C ILE A 18 -0.97 23.50 -4.14
N ASP A 19 -1.58 24.29 -3.25
CA ASP A 19 -2.24 25.55 -3.61
C ASP A 19 -1.22 26.67 -3.92
N ASP A 20 -1.70 27.80 -4.43
CA ASP A 20 -0.84 28.96 -4.79
C ASP A 20 -0.21 29.67 -3.57
N VAL A 21 -0.39 29.16 -2.35
CA VAL A 21 0.30 29.64 -1.14
C VAL A 21 1.11 28.53 -0.47
N GLY A 22 1.40 27.45 -1.20
CA GLY A 22 2.29 26.38 -0.77
C GLY A 22 1.67 25.37 0.21
N ARG A 23 0.35 25.37 0.38
CA ARG A 23 -0.35 24.45 1.30
C ARG A 23 -0.97 23.28 0.55
N PRO A 24 -0.93 22.06 1.11
CA PRO A 24 -1.59 20.92 0.49
C PRO A 24 -3.11 21.05 0.65
N SER A 25 -3.84 20.86 -0.45
CA SER A 25 -5.30 20.79 -0.47
C SER A 25 -5.76 19.56 -1.23
N VAL A 26 -6.77 18.90 -0.69
CA VAL A 26 -7.49 17.83 -1.40
C VAL A 26 -8.35 18.46 -2.48
N LEU A 27 -8.47 17.76 -3.61
CA LEU A 27 -9.34 18.13 -4.72
C LEU A 27 -10.59 17.27 -4.66
N ARG A 28 -11.75 17.93 -4.74
CA ARG A 28 -13.03 17.23 -4.80
C ARG A 28 -13.20 16.54 -6.13
N ASN A 29 -13.80 15.35 -6.09
CA ASN A 29 -14.27 14.67 -7.29
C ASN A 29 -15.48 15.40 -7.90
N LEU A 30 -15.90 14.96 -9.08
CA LEU A 30 -17.05 15.57 -9.79
C LEU A 30 -18.39 15.35 -9.06
N GLU A 31 -18.46 14.39 -8.15
CA GLU A 31 -19.60 14.13 -7.27
C GLU A 31 -19.63 15.06 -6.04
N GLY A 32 -18.59 15.87 -5.83
CA GLY A 32 -18.52 16.90 -4.79
C GLY A 32 -18.00 16.41 -3.43
N THR A 33 -17.42 15.20 -3.36
CA THR A 33 -16.80 14.62 -2.16
C THR A 33 -15.28 14.72 -2.20
N ASP A 34 -14.65 14.72 -1.03
CA ASP A 34 -13.18 14.81 -0.90
C ASP A 34 -12.49 13.45 -1.16
N THR A 35 -13.24 12.34 -1.16
CA THR A 35 -12.74 10.99 -1.46
C THR A 35 -13.63 10.30 -2.50
N THR A 36 -13.04 9.38 -3.27
CA THR A 36 -13.70 8.58 -4.30
C THR A 36 -13.63 7.11 -3.93
N PRO A 37 -14.74 6.35 -3.88
CA PRO A 37 -14.68 4.92 -3.66
C PRO A 37 -13.77 4.21 -4.67
N SER A 38 -12.93 3.30 -4.21
CA SER A 38 -12.05 2.46 -5.04
C SER A 38 -12.85 1.28 -5.62
N VAL A 39 -13.87 1.61 -6.41
CA VAL A 39 -14.84 0.67 -6.98
C VAL A 39 -14.99 0.96 -8.47
N VAL A 40 -14.91 -0.08 -9.29
CA VAL A 40 -14.94 0.00 -10.76
C VAL A 40 -16.11 -0.84 -11.27
N PHE A 41 -17.04 -0.21 -11.97
CA PHE A 41 -18.15 -0.85 -12.67
C PHE A 41 -17.89 -0.85 -14.17
N PHE A 42 -17.93 -2.02 -14.78
CA PHE A 42 -17.78 -2.19 -16.22
C PHE A 42 -19.17 -2.23 -16.86
N GLU A 43 -19.70 -1.05 -17.20
CA GLU A 43 -21.01 -0.94 -17.87
C GLU A 43 -21.00 -1.62 -19.24
N SER A 44 -19.88 -1.50 -19.97
CA SER A 44 -19.64 -2.21 -21.22
C SER A 44 -18.15 -2.34 -21.50
N GLY A 45 -17.76 -3.03 -22.58
CA GLY A 45 -16.35 -3.10 -23.01
C GLY A 45 -15.73 -1.75 -23.40
N GLU A 46 -16.53 -0.70 -23.60
CA GLU A 46 -16.06 0.65 -23.99
C GLU A 46 -16.33 1.71 -22.92
N ASN A 47 -17.12 1.40 -21.88
CA ASN A 47 -17.49 2.35 -20.83
C ASN A 47 -17.29 1.76 -19.42
N VAL A 48 -16.55 2.49 -18.60
CA VAL A 48 -16.21 2.14 -17.23
C VAL A 48 -16.60 3.30 -16.31
N VAL A 49 -17.30 2.97 -15.23
CA VAL A 49 -17.71 3.92 -14.21
C VAL A 49 -16.91 3.67 -12.95
N VAL A 50 -16.40 4.72 -12.31
CA VAL A 50 -15.59 4.60 -11.08
C VAL A 50 -16.21 5.44 -9.96
N GLY A 51 -16.15 4.93 -8.73
CA GLY A 51 -16.51 5.70 -7.54
C GLY A 51 -17.91 5.41 -7.00
N ALA A 52 -18.62 6.46 -6.57
CA ALA A 52 -19.90 6.32 -5.87
C ALA A 52 -20.97 5.62 -6.74
N THR A 53 -21.06 6.00 -8.01
CA THR A 53 -22.00 5.39 -8.97
C THR A 53 -21.71 3.89 -9.16
N ALA A 54 -20.43 3.50 -9.28
CA ALA A 54 -20.04 2.10 -9.38
C ALA A 54 -20.40 1.32 -8.10
N LYS A 55 -20.16 1.93 -6.93
CA LYS A 55 -20.51 1.35 -5.62
C LYS A 55 -22.02 1.16 -5.44
N ASP A 56 -22.84 2.12 -5.84
CA ASP A 56 -24.30 1.98 -5.78
C ASP A 56 -24.82 0.92 -6.77
N THR A 57 -24.16 0.77 -7.93
CA THR A 57 -24.51 -0.24 -8.95
C THR A 57 -24.13 -1.66 -8.55
N ALA A 58 -23.17 -1.84 -7.64
CA ALA A 58 -22.71 -3.15 -7.16
C ALA A 58 -23.85 -4.04 -6.62
N VAL A 59 -24.91 -3.43 -6.08
CA VAL A 59 -26.10 -4.15 -5.62
C VAL A 59 -26.87 -4.79 -6.78
N LEU A 60 -26.96 -4.09 -7.93
CA LEU A 60 -27.73 -4.53 -9.09
C LEU A 60 -26.91 -5.42 -10.03
N GLU A 61 -25.62 -5.12 -10.19
CA GLU A 61 -24.71 -5.83 -11.11
C GLU A 61 -23.42 -6.30 -10.41
N PRO A 62 -23.53 -7.18 -9.40
CA PRO A 62 -22.39 -7.62 -8.60
C PRO A 62 -21.25 -8.24 -9.43
N ASP A 63 -21.59 -8.92 -10.53
CA ASP A 63 -20.62 -9.63 -11.37
C ASP A 63 -19.80 -8.70 -12.28
N ASN A 64 -20.27 -7.47 -12.49
CA ASN A 64 -19.63 -6.47 -13.35
C ASN A 64 -18.94 -5.36 -12.54
N VAL A 65 -18.89 -5.50 -11.21
CA VAL A 65 -18.26 -4.54 -10.31
C VAL A 65 -17.08 -5.17 -9.60
N VAL A 66 -15.94 -4.48 -9.64
CA VAL A 66 -14.74 -4.84 -8.88
C VAL A 66 -14.51 -3.82 -7.77
N SER A 67 -14.21 -4.32 -6.57
CA SER A 67 -13.84 -3.54 -5.39
C SER A 67 -12.71 -4.24 -4.64
N LEU A 68 -12.08 -3.55 -3.68
CA LEU A 68 -10.99 -4.08 -2.84
C LEU A 68 -9.75 -4.58 -3.62
N ILE A 69 -9.59 -4.14 -4.87
CA ILE A 69 -8.54 -4.63 -5.77
C ILE A 69 -7.12 -4.39 -5.22
N LYS A 70 -6.95 -3.41 -4.32
CA LYS A 70 -5.66 -3.13 -3.69
C LYS A 70 -5.09 -4.34 -2.93
N ARG A 71 -5.93 -5.26 -2.44
CA ARG A 71 -5.49 -6.51 -1.78
C ARG A 71 -4.86 -7.52 -2.76
N ASP A 72 -5.12 -7.35 -4.06
CA ASP A 72 -4.59 -8.23 -5.10
C ASP A 72 -3.38 -7.62 -5.82
N MET A 73 -2.96 -6.39 -5.48
CA MET A 73 -1.79 -5.76 -6.10
C MET A 73 -0.55 -6.65 -5.94
N GLY A 74 0.27 -6.73 -6.99
CA GLY A 74 1.48 -7.57 -7.00
C GLY A 74 1.23 -9.08 -7.11
N ARG A 75 -0.03 -9.55 -7.05
CA ARG A 75 -0.39 -10.97 -7.21
C ARG A 75 -0.70 -11.28 -8.67
N ASP A 76 -0.31 -12.47 -9.13
CA ASP A 76 -0.64 -12.99 -10.47
C ASP A 76 -2.07 -13.55 -10.47
N VAL A 77 -3.05 -12.65 -10.45
CA VAL A 77 -4.49 -12.96 -10.48
C VAL A 77 -5.21 -12.04 -11.46
N THR A 78 -6.35 -12.49 -11.98
CA THR A 78 -7.19 -11.68 -12.87
C THR A 78 -8.64 -11.65 -12.42
N ARG A 79 -9.37 -10.61 -12.84
CA ARG A 79 -10.82 -10.48 -12.67
C ARG A 79 -11.49 -10.54 -14.04
N PRO A 80 -12.23 -11.63 -14.36
CA PRO A 80 -12.95 -11.72 -15.62
C PRO A 80 -14.20 -10.84 -15.58
N VAL A 81 -14.29 -9.88 -16.51
CA VAL A 81 -15.48 -9.04 -16.69
C VAL A 81 -15.83 -8.96 -18.17
N HIS A 82 -17.08 -9.27 -18.53
CA HIS A 82 -17.53 -9.40 -19.92
C HIS A 82 -16.65 -10.32 -20.80
N GLY A 83 -16.02 -11.33 -20.20
CA GLY A 83 -15.11 -12.26 -20.89
C GLY A 83 -13.71 -11.70 -21.18
N ILE A 84 -13.36 -10.56 -20.59
CA ILE A 84 -12.01 -9.97 -20.62
C ILE A 84 -11.41 -10.11 -19.22
N ASP A 85 -10.21 -10.67 -19.14
CA ASP A 85 -9.46 -10.76 -17.90
C ASP A 85 -8.72 -9.46 -17.65
N PHE A 86 -9.03 -8.79 -16.54
CA PHE A 86 -8.32 -7.58 -16.11
C PHE A 86 -7.37 -7.88 -14.96
N THR A 87 -6.17 -7.32 -15.00
CA THR A 87 -5.21 -7.42 -13.90
C THR A 87 -5.49 -6.37 -12.80
N PRO A 88 -4.96 -6.55 -11.57
CA PRO A 88 -5.08 -5.57 -10.50
C PRO A 88 -4.55 -4.18 -10.89
N GLU A 89 -3.48 -4.12 -11.69
CA GLU A 89 -2.89 -2.88 -12.19
C GLU A 89 -3.83 -2.16 -13.16
N GLU A 90 -4.48 -2.89 -14.07
CA GLU A 90 -5.45 -2.33 -15.02
C GLU A 90 -6.68 -1.76 -14.31
N ILE A 91 -7.20 -2.48 -13.32
CA ILE A 91 -8.36 -2.05 -12.53
C ILE A 91 -8.01 -0.82 -11.70
N SER A 92 -6.83 -0.81 -11.06
CA SER A 92 -6.32 0.34 -10.32
C SER A 92 -6.05 1.54 -11.24
N ALA A 93 -5.65 1.30 -12.49
CA ALA A 93 -5.44 2.35 -13.48
C ALA A 93 -6.74 3.10 -13.83
N PHE A 94 -7.90 2.43 -13.86
CA PHE A 94 -9.19 3.11 -14.01
C PHE A 94 -9.47 4.08 -12.85
N ILE A 95 -9.14 3.67 -11.62
CA ILE A 95 -9.30 4.50 -10.42
C ILE A 95 -8.41 5.74 -10.50
N LEU A 96 -7.13 5.54 -10.83
CA LEU A 96 -6.15 6.62 -10.99
C LEU A 96 -6.55 7.58 -12.12
N LEU A 97 -7.05 7.07 -13.25
CA LEU A 97 -7.50 7.89 -14.36
C LEU A 97 -8.73 8.73 -13.99
N LYS A 98 -9.69 8.18 -13.23
CA LYS A 98 -10.85 8.96 -12.72
C LYS A 98 -10.37 10.12 -11.85
N LEU A 99 -9.50 9.86 -10.87
CA LEU A 99 -8.96 10.90 -9.98
C LEU A 99 -8.24 12.01 -10.75
N ALA A 100 -7.38 11.65 -11.70
CA ALA A 100 -6.67 12.61 -12.52
C ALA A 100 -7.61 13.40 -13.46
N THR A 101 -8.63 12.75 -14.01
CA THR A 101 -9.63 13.39 -14.88
C THR A 101 -10.47 14.41 -14.11
N ASP A 102 -10.89 14.08 -12.90
CA ASP A 102 -11.63 14.98 -12.01
C ASP A 102 -10.76 16.16 -11.59
N ALA A 103 -9.51 15.90 -11.18
CA ALA A 103 -8.56 16.95 -10.83
C ALA A 103 -8.31 17.91 -12.00
N ARG A 104 -8.12 17.39 -13.22
CA ARG A 104 -7.98 18.20 -14.43
C ARG A 104 -9.21 19.05 -14.70
N THR A 105 -10.41 18.47 -14.52
CA THR A 105 -11.67 19.19 -14.76
C THR A 105 -11.87 20.33 -13.77
N THR A 106 -11.52 20.10 -12.50
CA THR A 106 -11.65 21.09 -11.42
C THR A 106 -10.59 22.19 -11.50
N THR A 107 -9.34 21.84 -11.82
CA THR A 107 -8.21 22.78 -11.81
C THR A 107 -7.95 23.46 -13.16
N GLY A 108 -8.35 22.84 -14.27
CA GLY A 108 -7.97 23.24 -15.61
C GLY A 108 -6.51 22.94 -15.98
N GLU A 109 -5.74 22.33 -15.08
CA GLU A 109 -4.34 21.93 -15.28
C GLU A 109 -4.25 20.44 -15.64
N ASP A 110 -3.20 20.04 -16.37
CA ASP A 110 -2.99 18.65 -16.79
C ASP A 110 -2.44 17.83 -15.61
N ALA A 111 -3.31 17.06 -14.95
CA ALA A 111 -2.98 16.28 -13.75
C ALA A 111 -2.21 14.98 -14.06
N ARG A 112 -0.99 15.11 -14.60
CA ARG A 112 -0.16 13.97 -15.02
C ARG A 112 0.99 13.64 -14.08
N ASP A 113 1.60 14.64 -13.48
CA ASP A 113 2.79 14.46 -12.64
C ASP A 113 2.35 14.11 -11.21
N VAL A 114 2.51 12.85 -10.83
CA VAL A 114 1.93 12.30 -9.59
C VAL A 114 2.94 11.56 -8.72
N VAL A 115 2.71 11.59 -7.42
CA VAL A 115 3.23 10.61 -6.46
C VAL A 115 2.06 9.80 -5.94
N ILE A 116 2.20 8.48 -5.91
CA ILE A 116 1.14 7.55 -5.48
C ILE A 116 1.56 6.90 -4.16
N THR A 117 0.65 6.77 -3.22
CA THR A 117 0.93 6.13 -1.93
C THR A 117 0.72 4.62 -1.95
N VAL A 118 1.46 3.94 -1.06
CA VAL A 118 1.32 2.50 -0.77
C VAL A 118 1.49 2.25 0.73
N PRO A 119 0.92 1.15 1.26
CA PRO A 119 1.22 0.66 2.61
C PRO A 119 2.73 0.56 2.86
N ALA A 120 3.18 0.77 4.09
CA ALA A 120 4.60 0.62 4.38
C ALA A 120 5.06 -0.82 4.26
N TYR A 121 4.20 -1.76 4.64
CA TYR A 121 4.44 -3.19 4.57
C TYR A 121 4.38 -3.77 3.15
N PHE A 122 4.03 -2.99 2.12
CA PHE A 122 4.10 -3.47 0.73
C PHE A 122 5.53 -3.86 0.34
N GLY A 123 5.65 -5.03 -0.29
CA GLY A 123 6.87 -5.58 -0.83
C GLY A 123 7.24 -4.99 -2.17
N ALA A 124 8.20 -5.62 -2.85
CA ALA A 124 8.68 -5.15 -4.15
C ALA A 124 7.58 -5.25 -5.23
N ALA A 125 6.78 -6.32 -5.19
CA ALA A 125 5.72 -6.60 -6.16
C ALA A 125 4.63 -5.54 -6.18
N GLU A 126 4.09 -5.22 -5.01
CA GLU A 126 2.94 -4.37 -4.89
C GLU A 126 3.30 -2.91 -5.19
N ARG A 127 4.53 -2.50 -4.84
CA ARG A 127 5.09 -1.18 -5.17
C ARG A 127 5.24 -1.00 -6.68
N ASP A 128 5.79 -2.01 -7.36
CA ASP A 128 5.96 -1.96 -8.80
C ASP A 128 4.63 -2.03 -9.55
N ALA A 129 3.73 -2.94 -9.15
CA ALA A 129 2.36 -3.02 -9.67
C ALA A 129 1.62 -1.68 -9.55
N THR A 130 1.76 -0.97 -8.42
CA THR A 130 1.17 0.36 -8.22
C THR A 130 1.77 1.41 -9.18
N ARG A 131 3.09 1.36 -9.40
CA ARG A 131 3.77 2.21 -10.38
C ARG A 131 3.29 1.92 -11.81
N LYS A 132 3.15 0.64 -12.17
CA LYS A 132 2.61 0.18 -13.46
C LYS A 132 1.18 0.64 -13.66
N ALA A 133 0.30 0.54 -12.65
CA ALA A 133 -1.06 1.07 -12.69
C ALA A 133 -1.10 2.57 -13.03
N GLY A 134 -0.24 3.38 -12.40
CA GLY A 134 -0.12 4.81 -12.74
C GLY A 134 0.31 5.06 -14.18
N ARG A 135 1.25 4.26 -14.70
CA ARG A 135 1.69 4.34 -16.11
C ARG A 135 0.60 3.91 -17.09
N ILE A 136 -0.16 2.87 -16.78
CA ILE A 136 -1.33 2.41 -17.57
C ILE A 136 -2.39 3.50 -17.62
N ALA A 137 -2.63 4.21 -16.51
CA ALA A 137 -3.51 5.38 -16.44
C ALA A 137 -2.99 6.60 -17.22
N GLY A 138 -1.79 6.52 -17.79
CA GLY A 138 -1.17 7.59 -18.56
C GLY A 138 -0.51 8.69 -17.72
N LEU A 139 -0.29 8.44 -16.43
CA LEU A 139 0.34 9.37 -15.50
C LEU A 139 1.87 9.25 -15.57
N ASN A 140 2.54 10.35 -15.27
CA ASN A 140 3.98 10.38 -14.98
C ASN A 140 4.17 10.18 -13.47
N VAL A 141 4.46 8.94 -13.08
CA VAL A 141 4.67 8.57 -11.67
C VAL A 141 6.08 9.02 -11.25
N ILE A 142 6.16 10.19 -10.61
CA ILE A 142 7.41 10.78 -10.09
C ILE A 142 8.04 9.82 -9.09
N ASP A 143 7.25 9.31 -8.16
CA ASP A 143 7.68 8.35 -7.15
C ASP A 143 6.49 7.59 -6.53
N ILE A 144 6.82 6.54 -5.79
CA ILE A 144 5.90 5.82 -4.90
C ILE A 144 6.33 6.09 -3.46
N VAL A 145 5.43 6.61 -2.63
CA VAL A 145 5.73 6.97 -1.24
C VAL A 145 4.94 6.11 -0.27
N SER A 146 5.54 5.69 0.84
CA SER A 146 4.80 4.94 1.86
C SER A 146 3.80 5.87 2.56
N GLU A 147 2.58 5.39 2.82
CA GLU A 147 1.49 6.07 3.52
C GLU A 147 1.93 6.70 4.86
N PRO A 148 2.67 6.00 5.76
CA PRO A 148 3.12 6.62 7.01
C PRO A 148 4.17 7.72 6.82
N ILE A 149 4.97 7.67 5.75
CA ILE A 149 5.89 8.77 5.41
C ILE A 149 5.10 10.00 4.96
N ALA A 150 4.09 9.79 4.11
CA ALA A 150 3.19 10.87 3.70
C ALA A 150 2.46 11.48 4.91
N ALA A 151 1.93 10.65 5.80
CA ALA A 151 1.31 11.11 7.04
C ALA A 151 2.30 11.89 7.93
N ALA A 152 3.53 11.41 8.07
CA ALA A 152 4.59 12.08 8.83
C ALA A 152 5.00 13.43 8.23
N ILE A 153 5.02 13.56 6.90
CA ILE A 153 5.27 14.83 6.21
C ILE A 153 4.17 15.84 6.55
N THR A 154 2.90 15.45 6.44
CA THR A 154 1.77 16.31 6.82
C THR A 154 1.88 16.71 8.29
N TYR A 155 2.19 15.77 9.18
CA TYR A 155 2.34 16.03 10.61
C TYR A 155 3.52 16.96 10.94
N GLY A 156 4.67 16.75 10.30
CA GLY A 156 5.89 17.52 10.49
C GLY A 156 5.80 18.95 9.96
N VAL A 157 5.09 19.17 8.85
CA VAL A 157 4.78 20.53 8.36
C VAL A 157 3.90 21.29 9.35
N LEU A 158 2.98 20.61 10.04
CA LEU A 158 2.16 21.22 11.08
C LEU A 158 2.97 21.53 12.36
N ASN A 159 4.11 20.86 12.58
CA ASN A 159 4.92 20.97 13.81
C ASN A 159 6.45 20.99 13.54
N PRO A 160 6.99 21.97 12.80
CA PRO A 160 8.35 21.90 12.24
C PRO A 160 9.48 22.16 13.24
N GLU A 161 9.20 22.63 14.46
CA GLU A 161 10.21 23.13 15.39
C GLU A 161 10.69 22.14 16.47
N GLN A 162 10.27 20.87 16.40
CA GLN A 162 10.61 19.89 17.45
C GLN A 162 11.05 18.56 16.86
N ASP A 163 12.22 18.11 17.30
CA ASP A 163 12.62 16.71 17.18
C ASP A 163 11.55 15.84 17.86
N ARG A 164 11.05 14.83 17.15
CA ARG A 164 9.99 13.96 17.64
C ARG A 164 10.18 12.53 17.19
N THR A 165 9.72 11.61 18.01
CA THR A 165 9.52 10.21 17.67
C THR A 165 8.02 9.94 17.67
N ILE A 166 7.46 9.61 16.52
CA ILE A 166 6.04 9.33 16.36
C ILE A 166 5.82 7.85 16.06
N LEU A 167 4.75 7.30 16.62
CA LEU A 167 4.19 6.01 16.21
C LEU A 167 3.01 6.31 15.28
N VAL A 168 3.13 5.94 14.01
CA VAL A 168 2.03 5.98 13.06
C VAL A 168 1.29 4.65 13.12
N TYR A 169 -0.01 4.70 13.41
CA TYR A 169 -0.92 3.57 13.39
C TYR A 169 -1.93 3.82 12.26
N ASP A 170 -1.79 3.07 11.17
CA ASP A 170 -2.62 3.21 9.97
C ASP A 170 -3.55 2.01 9.85
N LEU A 171 -4.84 2.23 10.14
CA LEU A 171 -5.87 1.22 9.96
C LEU A 171 -6.82 1.66 8.83
N GLY A 172 -6.50 1.16 7.65
CA GLY A 172 -7.20 1.48 6.42
C GLY A 172 -8.48 0.66 6.21
N GLY A 173 -8.91 0.64 4.95
CA GLY A 173 -10.06 -0.14 4.50
C GLY A 173 -9.76 -1.62 4.28
N GLY A 174 -8.49 -2.00 4.08
CA GLY A 174 -8.13 -3.41 3.95
C GLY A 174 -6.70 -3.78 4.27
N THR A 175 -5.87 -2.84 4.70
CA THR A 175 -4.51 -3.05 5.20
C THR A 175 -4.36 -2.36 6.55
N PHE A 176 -3.42 -2.87 7.35
CA PHE A 176 -3.02 -2.32 8.62
C PHE A 176 -1.49 -2.17 8.64
N ASP A 177 -1.00 -0.99 8.98
CA ASP A 177 0.42 -0.71 9.11
C ASP A 177 0.71 0.02 10.42
N THR A 178 1.88 -0.25 11.00
CA THR A 178 2.37 0.44 12.18
C THR A 178 3.84 0.75 12.00
N THR A 179 4.21 2.01 12.15
CA THR A 179 5.55 2.50 11.80
C THR A 179 6.05 3.48 12.83
N VAL A 180 7.30 3.30 13.29
CA VAL A 180 7.98 4.26 14.15
C VAL A 180 8.85 5.17 13.29
N ILE A 181 8.63 6.48 13.40
CA ILE A 181 9.32 7.50 12.62
C ILE A 181 9.95 8.51 13.56
N THR A 182 11.23 8.82 13.33
CA THR A 182 11.90 9.95 13.96
C THR A 182 11.94 11.12 12.98
N LEU A 183 11.53 12.29 13.46
CA LEU A 183 11.61 13.57 12.78
C LEU A 183 12.69 14.37 13.50
N ARG A 184 13.85 14.58 12.88
CA ARG A 184 14.98 15.30 13.51
C ARG A 184 15.67 16.22 12.53
N ASP A 185 15.88 17.48 12.91
CA ASP A 185 16.50 18.50 12.03
C ASP A 185 15.86 18.58 10.62
N GLY A 186 14.55 18.32 10.53
CA GLY A 186 13.81 18.27 9.27
C GLY A 186 14.09 17.04 8.40
N HIS A 187 14.85 16.07 8.87
CA HIS A 187 14.99 14.72 8.31
C HIS A 187 13.89 13.78 8.82
N ILE A 188 13.55 12.80 7.99
CA ILE A 188 12.58 11.76 8.32
C ILE A 188 13.32 10.43 8.30
N GLU A 189 13.28 9.69 9.40
CA GLU A 189 13.89 8.37 9.48
C GLU A 189 12.86 7.37 9.98
N VAL A 190 12.55 6.39 9.14
CA VAL A 190 11.75 5.24 9.54
C VAL A 190 12.66 4.33 10.35
N VAL A 191 12.31 4.09 11.61
CA VAL A 191 13.08 3.22 12.52
C VAL A 191 12.73 1.76 12.24
N CYS A 192 11.43 1.47 12.17
CA CYS A 192 10.90 0.16 11.84
C CYS A 192 9.45 0.26 11.37
N THR A 193 9.00 -0.77 10.68
CA THR A 193 7.63 -0.95 10.22
C THR A 193 7.21 -2.41 10.39
N ASP A 194 5.92 -2.63 10.61
CA ASP A 194 5.26 -3.93 10.64
C ASP A 194 3.81 -3.71 10.17
N GLY A 195 3.12 -4.78 9.78
CA GLY A 195 1.79 -4.64 9.21
C GLY A 195 1.13 -5.96 8.82
N ASP A 196 -0.01 -5.81 8.15
CA ASP A 196 -0.84 -6.89 7.65
C ASP A 196 -1.67 -6.40 6.45
N HIS A 197 -1.39 -6.96 5.28
CA HIS A 197 -2.00 -6.55 4.02
C HIS A 197 -3.42 -7.11 3.82
N GLU A 198 -3.91 -7.98 4.72
CA GLU A 198 -5.26 -8.56 4.68
C GLU A 198 -6.12 -8.17 5.90
N LEU A 199 -5.71 -7.15 6.66
CA LEU A 199 -6.41 -6.68 7.85
C LEU A 199 -6.84 -5.21 7.72
N GLY A 200 -8.14 -4.93 7.70
CA GLY A 200 -8.66 -3.56 7.70
C GLY A 200 -10.18 -3.48 7.78
N GLY A 201 -10.72 -2.30 7.50
CA GLY A 201 -12.15 -2.02 7.69
C GLY A 201 -13.12 -2.99 7.01
N ALA A 202 -12.74 -3.61 5.88
CA ALA A 202 -13.55 -4.61 5.17
C ALA A 202 -13.75 -5.89 6.00
N ASP A 203 -12.81 -6.25 6.88
CA ASP A 203 -12.94 -7.42 7.75
C ASP A 203 -13.92 -7.14 8.90
N TRP A 204 -13.97 -5.89 9.38
CA TRP A 204 -15.03 -5.44 10.30
C TRP A 204 -16.40 -5.51 9.62
N ASP A 205 -16.48 -5.08 8.36
CA ASP A 205 -17.73 -5.15 7.59
C ASP A 205 -18.18 -6.59 7.41
N ALA A 206 -17.26 -7.52 7.11
CA ALA A 206 -17.55 -8.94 6.98
C ALA A 206 -18.15 -9.55 8.27
N ARG A 207 -17.60 -9.24 9.44
CA ARG A 207 -18.17 -9.70 10.73
C ARG A 207 -19.59 -9.17 10.96
N LEU A 208 -19.85 -7.95 10.53
CA LEU A 208 -21.17 -7.36 10.64
C LEU A 208 -22.16 -7.96 9.63
N VAL A 209 -21.73 -8.24 8.40
CA VAL A 209 -22.52 -8.97 7.39
C VAL A 209 -22.96 -10.33 7.91
N GLU A 210 -22.03 -11.12 8.46
CA GLU A 210 -22.33 -12.42 9.05
C GLU A 210 -23.36 -12.31 10.18
N HIS A 211 -23.19 -11.32 11.07
CA HIS A 211 -24.15 -11.07 12.15
C HIS A 211 -25.55 -10.70 11.62
N LEU A 212 -25.63 -9.82 10.63
CA LEU A 212 -26.90 -9.40 10.03
C LEU A 212 -27.62 -10.58 9.36
N ALA A 213 -26.90 -11.42 8.63
CA ALA A 213 -27.45 -12.62 8.01
C ALA A 213 -27.89 -13.67 9.04
N GLU A 214 -27.12 -13.88 10.10
CA GLU A 214 -27.50 -14.74 11.23
C GLU A 214 -28.81 -14.26 11.89
N ARG A 215 -28.91 -12.98 12.22
CA ARG A 215 -30.13 -12.41 12.83
C ARG A 215 -31.36 -12.54 11.94
N PHE A 216 -31.19 -12.34 10.64
CA PHE A 216 -32.28 -12.56 9.68
C PHE A 216 -32.74 -14.02 9.69
N ARG A 217 -31.80 -14.98 9.67
CA ARG A 217 -32.12 -16.42 9.70
C ARG A 217 -32.80 -16.86 11.00
N GLU A 218 -32.39 -16.28 12.13
CA GLU A 218 -33.04 -16.51 13.44
C GLU A 218 -34.50 -16.03 13.45
N GLU A 219 -34.77 -14.85 12.89
CA GLU A 219 -36.12 -14.27 12.83
C GLU A 219 -37.02 -14.97 11.81
N HIS A 220 -36.44 -15.38 10.67
CA HIS A 220 -37.14 -15.96 9.52
C HIS A 220 -36.64 -17.37 9.17
N PRO A 221 -36.80 -18.36 10.07
CA PRO A 221 -36.34 -19.72 9.79
C PRO A 221 -37.02 -20.26 8.51
N GLY A 222 -36.20 -20.80 7.60
CA GLY A 222 -36.65 -21.36 6.32
C GLY A 222 -36.76 -20.36 5.15
N ALA A 223 -36.27 -19.13 5.28
CA ALA A 223 -36.14 -18.17 4.18
C ALA A 223 -34.85 -18.31 3.34
N GLY A 224 -34.00 -19.32 3.63
CA GLY A 224 -32.66 -19.41 3.05
C GLY A 224 -31.65 -18.49 3.74
N ASP A 225 -30.39 -18.55 3.31
CA ASP A 225 -29.35 -17.65 3.79
C ASP A 225 -29.25 -16.42 2.87
N PRO A 226 -29.35 -15.19 3.41
CA PRO A 226 -29.10 -13.97 2.65
C PRO A 226 -27.77 -13.95 1.89
N LEU A 227 -26.76 -14.68 2.36
CA LEU A 227 -25.43 -14.74 1.74
C LEU A 227 -25.35 -15.70 0.54
N ASP A 228 -26.35 -16.57 0.33
CA ASP A 228 -26.42 -17.44 -0.84
C ASP A 228 -26.91 -16.69 -2.09
N ASP A 229 -27.49 -15.50 -1.93
CA ASP A 229 -27.96 -14.64 -3.02
C ASP A 229 -27.02 -13.44 -3.22
N ARG A 230 -26.35 -13.37 -4.38
CA ARG A 230 -25.30 -12.35 -4.62
C ARG A 230 -25.80 -10.91 -4.47
N GLN A 231 -27.02 -10.63 -4.91
CA GLN A 231 -27.60 -9.29 -4.82
C GLN A 231 -27.88 -8.91 -3.35
N THR A 232 -28.47 -9.82 -2.59
CA THR A 232 -28.70 -9.66 -1.15
C THR A 232 -27.37 -9.52 -0.39
N GLU A 233 -26.38 -10.33 -0.72
CA GLU A 233 -25.04 -10.27 -0.13
C GLU A 233 -24.38 -8.89 -0.34
N GLN A 234 -24.43 -8.36 -1.57
CA GLN A 234 -23.89 -7.02 -1.84
C GLN A 234 -24.63 -5.91 -1.10
N GLN A 235 -25.97 -6.00 -1.02
CA GLN A 235 -26.75 -5.06 -0.24
C GLN A 235 -26.35 -5.10 1.25
N LEU A 236 -26.17 -6.30 1.80
CA LEU A 236 -25.71 -6.48 3.18
C LEU A 236 -24.31 -5.90 3.40
N ARG A 237 -23.37 -6.09 2.48
CA ARG A 237 -22.02 -5.50 2.56
C ARG A 237 -22.08 -3.98 2.63
N ARG A 238 -22.89 -3.34 1.78
CA ARG A 238 -23.12 -1.89 1.79
C ARG A 238 -23.74 -1.42 3.11
N ASP A 239 -24.81 -2.09 3.56
CA ASP A 239 -25.52 -1.72 4.78
C ASP A 239 -24.66 -1.93 6.04
N ALA A 240 -23.80 -2.95 6.05
CA ALA A 240 -22.84 -3.20 7.12
C ALA A 240 -21.79 -2.08 7.20
N GLU A 241 -21.21 -1.67 6.09
CA GLU A 241 -20.25 -0.55 6.08
C GLU A 241 -20.89 0.75 6.55
N ASP A 242 -22.12 1.04 6.11
CA ASP A 242 -22.88 2.21 6.55
C ASP A 242 -23.22 2.15 8.05
N ALA A 243 -23.61 0.98 8.55
CA ALA A 243 -23.86 0.76 9.97
C ALA A 243 -22.59 0.95 10.80
N LYS A 244 -21.45 0.40 10.37
CA LYS A 244 -20.13 0.60 11.01
C LYS A 244 -19.79 2.08 11.12
N LYS A 245 -19.91 2.83 10.02
CA LYS A 245 -19.68 4.28 10.01
C LYS A 245 -20.66 5.05 10.90
N ALA A 246 -21.93 4.64 10.92
CA ALA A 246 -22.92 5.25 11.80
C ALA A 246 -22.57 5.03 13.28
N LEU A 247 -22.15 3.80 13.64
CA LEU A 247 -21.77 3.41 15.00
C LEU A 247 -20.47 4.06 15.50
N THR A 248 -19.64 4.60 14.61
CA THR A 248 -18.53 5.47 14.98
C THR A 248 -18.99 6.68 15.82
N THR A 249 -20.17 7.23 15.52
CA THR A 249 -20.72 8.41 16.21
C THR A 249 -21.90 8.09 17.11
N ARG A 250 -22.71 7.09 16.74
CA ARG A 250 -23.93 6.66 17.45
C ARG A 250 -23.66 5.44 18.34
N THR A 251 -24.54 5.18 19.30
CA THR A 251 -24.46 3.99 20.17
C THR A 251 -25.23 2.80 19.61
N SER A 252 -26.21 3.02 18.73
CA SER A 252 -26.91 1.97 17.98
C SER A 252 -27.32 2.41 16.58
N HIS A 253 -27.58 1.45 15.71
CA HIS A 253 -28.09 1.62 14.36
C HIS A 253 -28.96 0.40 13.98
N THR A 254 -30.10 0.63 13.33
CA THR A 254 -30.98 -0.46 12.88
C THR A 254 -30.81 -0.67 11.38
N VAL A 255 -30.39 -1.88 11.00
CA VAL A 255 -30.29 -2.32 9.60
C VAL A 255 -31.55 -3.10 9.24
N ARG A 256 -32.10 -2.85 8.05
CA ARG A 256 -33.24 -3.61 7.52
C ARG A 256 -32.74 -4.63 6.53
N VAL A 257 -32.65 -5.88 6.97
CA VAL A 257 -32.22 -6.99 6.11
C VAL A 257 -33.43 -7.51 5.34
N MET A 258 -33.41 -7.42 4.02
CA MET A 258 -34.48 -7.94 3.14
C MET A 258 -33.94 -9.13 2.35
N HIS A 259 -34.62 -10.27 2.43
CA HIS A 259 -34.28 -11.47 1.65
C HIS A 259 -35.53 -12.35 1.50
N ASP A 260 -35.69 -13.00 0.34
CA ASP A 260 -36.85 -13.86 0.01
C ASP A 260 -38.22 -13.23 0.35
N GLY A 261 -38.37 -11.92 0.08
CA GLY A 261 -39.60 -11.16 0.36
C GLY A 261 -39.91 -10.94 1.85
N ARG A 262 -39.02 -11.34 2.77
CA ARG A 262 -39.11 -11.09 4.21
C ARG A 262 -38.16 -9.97 4.61
N VAL A 263 -38.46 -9.33 5.74
CA VAL A 263 -37.66 -8.23 6.29
C VAL A 263 -37.42 -8.48 7.77
N ALA A 264 -36.15 -8.45 8.18
CA ALA A 264 -35.75 -8.39 9.59
C ALA A 264 -35.21 -6.99 9.92
N ALA A 265 -35.61 -6.43 11.05
CA ALA A 265 -35.08 -5.18 11.56
C ALA A 265 -34.04 -5.48 12.66
N VAL A 266 -32.77 -5.51 12.27
CA VAL A 266 -31.68 -5.89 13.15
C VAL A 266 -31.07 -4.63 13.78
N GLU A 267 -31.27 -4.45 15.09
CA GLU A 267 -30.57 -3.41 15.84
C GLU A 267 -29.15 -3.89 16.18
N VAL A 268 -28.16 -3.09 15.81
CA VAL A 268 -26.75 -3.30 16.13
C VAL A 268 -26.31 -2.17 17.05
N THR A 269 -25.73 -2.52 18.20
CA THR A 269 -25.12 -1.55 19.12
C THR A 269 -23.62 -1.43 18.85
N ARG A 270 -23.01 -0.31 19.25
CA ARG A 270 -21.55 -0.13 19.19
C ARG A 270 -20.83 -1.21 19.99
N GLU A 271 -21.33 -1.50 21.19
CA GLU A 271 -20.79 -2.58 22.04
C GLU A 271 -20.82 -3.93 21.33
N LYS A 272 -21.89 -4.24 20.59
CA LYS A 272 -21.96 -5.49 19.83
C LYS A 272 -20.96 -5.51 18.67
N LEU A 273 -20.79 -4.41 17.95
CA LEU A 273 -19.75 -4.31 16.91
C LEU A 273 -18.37 -4.55 17.52
N GLU A 274 -18.06 -3.89 18.64
CA GLU A 274 -16.78 -4.04 19.35
C GLU A 274 -16.56 -5.49 19.80
N GLU A 275 -17.59 -6.19 20.28
CA GLU A 275 -17.55 -7.61 20.63
C GLU A 275 -17.23 -8.50 19.41
N LEU A 276 -17.94 -8.29 18.28
CA LEU A 276 -17.81 -9.09 17.06
C LEU A 276 -16.44 -8.95 16.38
N THR A 277 -15.77 -7.83 16.60
CA THR A 277 -14.50 -7.48 15.94
C THR A 277 -13.33 -7.40 16.89
N LYS A 278 -13.49 -7.89 18.12
CA LYS A 278 -12.48 -7.77 19.18
C LYS A 278 -11.16 -8.43 18.77
N ASP A 279 -11.23 -9.61 18.16
CA ASP A 279 -10.07 -10.38 17.69
C ASP A 279 -9.28 -9.63 16.61
N LEU A 280 -9.97 -8.91 15.71
CA LEU A 280 -9.32 -8.10 14.70
C LEU A 280 -8.55 -6.93 15.33
N LEU A 281 -9.15 -6.24 16.32
CA LEU A 281 -8.46 -5.19 17.07
C LEU A 281 -7.30 -5.75 17.90
N ASP A 282 -7.46 -6.90 18.55
CA ASP A 282 -6.37 -7.56 19.29
C ASP A 282 -5.18 -7.83 18.36
N ARG A 283 -5.42 -8.34 17.15
CA ARG A 283 -4.37 -8.57 16.14
C ARG A 283 -3.62 -7.29 15.78
N THR A 284 -4.31 -6.16 15.60
CA THR A 284 -3.61 -4.88 15.34
C THR A 284 -2.73 -4.44 16.52
N VAL A 285 -3.17 -4.67 17.77
CA VAL A 285 -2.43 -4.33 18.98
C VAL A 285 -1.20 -5.23 19.13
N GLU A 286 -1.31 -6.51 18.81
CA GLU A 286 -0.19 -7.46 18.80
C GLU A 286 0.89 -7.03 17.80
N ILE A 287 0.51 -6.68 16.57
CA ILE A 287 1.42 -6.19 15.53
C ILE A 287 2.08 -4.87 15.97
N THR A 288 1.33 -3.94 16.57
CA THR A 288 1.90 -2.72 17.17
C THR A 288 2.90 -3.05 18.28
N GLY A 289 2.62 -4.04 19.11
CA GLY A 289 3.54 -4.55 20.13
C GLY A 289 4.88 -5.00 19.53
N ARG A 290 4.86 -5.76 18.43
CA ARG A 290 6.08 -6.18 17.72
C ARG A 290 6.86 -4.99 17.13
N THR A 291 6.15 -4.00 16.59
CA THR A 291 6.78 -2.77 16.09
C THR A 291 7.54 -2.07 17.21
N LEU A 292 6.92 -1.94 18.39
CA LEU A 292 7.53 -1.30 19.56
C LEU A 292 8.70 -2.11 20.11
N SER A 293 8.64 -3.44 20.09
CA SER A 293 9.79 -4.30 20.43
C SER A 293 10.95 -4.08 19.47
N THR A 294 10.69 -4.05 18.16
CA THR A 294 11.71 -3.79 17.12
C THR A 294 12.33 -2.40 17.27
N ALA A 295 11.51 -1.38 17.56
CA ALA A 295 11.98 -0.03 17.84
C ALA A 295 12.89 0.00 19.08
N ALA A 296 12.52 -0.72 20.15
CA ALA A 296 13.31 -0.82 21.37
C ALA A 296 14.66 -1.52 21.13
N GLU A 297 14.72 -2.57 20.31
CA GLU A 297 15.96 -3.22 19.90
C GLU A 297 16.89 -2.25 19.13
N LYS A 298 16.30 -1.30 18.42
CA LYS A 298 16.99 -0.20 17.72
C LYS A 298 17.28 1.02 18.60
N GLY A 299 17.00 0.94 19.91
CA GLY A 299 17.31 1.98 20.89
C GLY A 299 16.27 3.09 21.01
N VAL A 300 15.07 2.91 20.45
CA VAL A 300 13.96 3.86 20.57
C VAL A 300 12.96 3.35 21.61
N HIS A 301 12.86 4.06 22.73
CA HIS A 301 12.02 3.68 23.88
C HIS A 301 10.98 4.73 24.27
N GLU A 302 11.07 5.93 23.70
CA GLU A 302 10.21 7.06 24.01
C GLU A 302 9.53 7.54 22.73
N TYR A 303 8.23 7.85 22.84
CA TYR A 303 7.37 8.27 21.75
C TYR A 303 6.62 9.53 22.19
N ASP A 304 6.67 10.57 21.37
CA ASP A 304 6.02 11.85 21.66
C ASP A 304 4.53 11.80 21.32
N ASP A 305 4.18 11.12 20.22
CA ASP A 305 2.83 11.10 19.69
C ASP A 305 2.47 9.75 19.05
N LEU A 306 1.21 9.34 19.23
CA LEU A 306 0.56 8.28 18.46
C LEU A 306 -0.32 8.94 17.40
N VAL A 307 0.05 8.83 16.12
CA VAL A 307 -0.68 9.41 14.99
C VAL A 307 -1.59 8.34 14.39
N LEU A 308 -2.90 8.59 14.39
CA LEU A 308 -3.90 7.68 13.82
C LEU A 308 -4.22 8.07 12.38
N VAL A 309 -4.04 7.13 11.45
CA VAL A 309 -4.26 7.27 10.01
C VAL A 309 -5.22 6.19 9.52
N GLY A 310 -5.95 6.45 8.45
CA GLY A 310 -6.90 5.49 7.87
C GLY A 310 -8.28 5.57 8.52
N GLY A 311 -9.32 5.47 7.69
CA GLY A 311 -10.70 5.74 8.10
C GLY A 311 -11.24 4.84 9.22
N SER A 312 -10.71 3.63 9.38
CA SER A 312 -11.13 2.70 10.43
C SER A 312 -10.64 3.12 11.82
N THR A 313 -9.59 3.95 11.92
CA THR A 313 -9.14 4.52 13.21
C THR A 313 -10.13 5.49 13.84
N LYS A 314 -11.13 5.96 13.09
CA LYS A 314 -12.21 6.80 13.63
C LYS A 314 -13.07 6.07 14.65
N MET A 315 -13.11 4.73 14.61
CA MET A 315 -13.85 3.93 15.60
C MET A 315 -13.32 4.25 17.01
N PRO A 316 -14.18 4.73 17.95
CA PRO A 316 -13.71 5.18 19.26
C PRO A 316 -12.94 4.14 20.06
N VAL A 317 -13.29 2.86 19.90
CA VAL A 317 -12.63 1.73 20.55
C VAL A 317 -11.14 1.62 20.19
N VAL A 318 -10.75 2.00 18.97
CA VAL A 318 -9.35 1.92 18.51
C VAL A 318 -8.49 2.86 19.32
N ALA A 319 -8.85 4.15 19.34
CA ALA A 319 -8.13 5.16 20.11
C ALA A 319 -8.14 4.84 21.62
N ALA A 320 -9.28 4.41 22.16
CA ALA A 320 -9.40 4.06 23.58
C ALA A 320 -8.53 2.85 23.97
N ARG A 321 -8.49 1.81 23.12
CA ARG A 321 -7.67 0.63 23.33
C ARG A 321 -6.18 0.97 23.28
N LEU A 322 -5.74 1.69 22.24
CA LEU A 322 -4.34 2.08 22.11
C LEU A 322 -3.87 2.99 23.26
N GLN A 323 -4.69 3.95 23.68
CA GLN A 323 -4.40 4.77 24.85
C GLN A 323 -4.22 3.94 26.12
N THR A 324 -5.02 2.89 26.29
CA THR A 324 -4.98 2.00 27.47
C THR A 324 -3.73 1.12 27.45
N GLU A 325 -3.40 0.53 26.30
CA GLU A 325 -2.28 -0.40 26.14
C GLU A 325 -0.92 0.31 26.09
N LEU A 326 -0.85 1.47 25.44
CA LEU A 326 0.41 2.17 25.16
C LEU A 326 0.68 3.36 26.10
N GLY A 327 -0.36 3.89 26.75
CA GLY A 327 -0.24 5.11 27.55
C GLY A 327 0.02 6.38 26.72
N LEU A 328 0.05 6.29 25.39
CA LEU A 328 0.30 7.40 24.47
C LEU A 328 -0.99 8.10 24.07
N PRO A 329 -1.03 9.45 24.05
CA PRO A 329 -2.20 10.20 23.60
C PRO A 329 -2.42 10.02 22.10
N PRO A 330 -3.53 9.39 21.66
CA PRO A 330 -3.82 9.24 20.24
C PRO A 330 -4.19 10.58 19.62
N ARG A 331 -3.65 10.85 18.43
CA ARG A 331 -3.95 12.03 17.62
C ARG A 331 -4.62 11.62 16.33
N LEU A 332 -5.92 11.90 16.27
CA LEU A 332 -6.73 11.75 15.07
C LEU A 332 -6.67 13.05 14.26
N GLN A 333 -5.69 13.19 13.37
CA GLN A 333 -5.53 14.36 12.51
C GLN A 333 -5.92 14.04 11.07
N ASP A 334 -7.20 14.26 10.74
CA ASP A 334 -7.74 14.12 9.37
C ASP A 334 -7.32 12.81 8.68
N PRO A 335 -7.65 11.64 9.28
CA PRO A 335 -7.07 10.34 8.94
C PRO A 335 -7.37 9.87 7.51
N ASP A 336 -8.36 10.45 6.83
CA ASP A 336 -8.70 10.11 5.44
C ASP A 336 -7.90 10.91 4.41
N LEU A 337 -7.37 12.08 4.79
CA LEU A 337 -6.84 13.07 3.84
C LEU A 337 -5.37 13.40 4.08
N ALA A 338 -4.84 13.10 5.28
CA ALA A 338 -3.46 13.41 5.66
C ALA A 338 -2.44 12.74 4.73
N VAL A 339 -2.74 11.52 4.26
CA VAL A 339 -1.88 10.75 3.34
C VAL A 339 -1.79 11.43 1.98
N ALA A 340 -2.92 11.74 1.33
CA ALA A 340 -2.90 12.41 0.03
C ALA A 340 -2.22 13.79 0.09
N LYS A 341 -2.50 14.57 1.15
CA LYS A 341 -1.84 15.88 1.39
C LYS A 341 -0.33 15.73 1.54
N GLY A 342 0.12 14.70 2.25
CA GLY A 342 1.52 14.38 2.46
C GLY A 342 2.21 13.95 1.18
N ALA A 343 1.54 13.15 0.35
CA ALA A 343 2.01 12.76 -0.96
C ALA A 343 2.14 13.97 -1.90
N ALA A 344 1.24 14.95 -1.83
CA ALA A 344 1.33 16.17 -2.63
C ALA A 344 2.53 17.05 -2.21
N LEU A 345 2.77 17.17 -0.91
CA LEU A 345 3.97 17.83 -0.36
C LEU A 345 5.24 17.09 -0.79
N TYR A 346 5.25 15.76 -0.70
CA TYR A 346 6.37 14.95 -1.16
C TYR A 346 6.63 15.16 -2.66
N ALA A 347 5.59 15.11 -3.49
CA ALA A 347 5.69 15.33 -4.94
C ALA A 347 6.28 16.70 -5.27
N PHE A 348 5.84 17.73 -4.55
CA PHE A 348 6.36 19.08 -4.67
C PHE A 348 7.85 19.14 -4.31
N GLU A 349 8.23 18.62 -3.15
CA GLU A 349 9.61 18.64 -2.70
C GLU A 349 10.54 17.85 -3.62
N GLU A 350 10.12 16.67 -4.06
CA GLU A 350 10.93 15.81 -4.92
C GLU A 350 11.10 16.41 -6.31
N THR A 351 10.04 17.00 -6.88
CA THR A 351 10.13 17.74 -8.15
C THR A 351 11.07 18.94 -8.02
N TYR A 352 10.95 19.71 -6.94
CA TYR A 352 11.85 20.83 -6.68
C TYR A 352 13.31 20.38 -6.56
N ARG A 353 13.59 19.31 -5.79
CA ARG A 353 14.94 18.73 -5.65
C ARG A 353 15.50 18.28 -7.00
N ARG A 354 14.71 17.62 -7.85
CA ARG A 354 15.13 17.19 -9.18
C ARG A 354 15.51 18.37 -10.07
N LEU A 355 14.69 19.42 -10.11
CA LEU A 355 15.00 20.64 -10.89
C LEU A 355 16.31 21.30 -10.44
N VAL A 356 16.55 21.38 -9.13
CA VAL A 356 17.82 21.92 -8.59
C VAL A 356 19.01 21.04 -8.98
N ARG A 357 18.89 19.71 -8.85
CA ARG A 357 19.96 18.76 -9.22
C ARG A 357 20.29 18.78 -10.71
N GLU A 358 19.29 18.95 -11.56
CA GLU A 358 19.43 19.03 -13.03
C GLU A 358 19.93 20.40 -13.51
N GLY A 359 20.10 21.38 -12.62
CA GLY A 359 20.53 22.73 -12.97
C GLY A 359 19.44 23.57 -13.66
N ALA A 360 18.17 23.18 -13.55
CA ALA A 360 17.02 23.90 -14.10
C ALA A 360 16.59 25.06 -13.17
N ALA A 361 17.51 25.99 -12.89
CA ALA A 361 17.35 27.05 -11.90
C ALA A 361 16.08 27.90 -12.10
N ASP A 362 15.78 28.31 -13.34
CA ASP A 362 14.62 29.15 -13.65
C ASP A 362 13.30 28.47 -13.25
N ARG A 363 13.17 27.17 -13.50
CA ARG A 363 11.96 26.38 -13.18
C ARG A 363 11.84 26.13 -11.68
N ALA A 364 12.97 25.88 -11.01
CA ALA A 364 12.99 25.73 -9.55
C ALA A 364 12.59 27.04 -8.86
N GLU A 365 13.12 28.17 -9.31
CA GLU A 365 12.80 29.50 -8.79
C GLU A 365 11.32 29.87 -9.03
N GLU A 366 10.78 29.58 -10.22
CA GLU A 366 9.35 29.77 -10.51
C GLU A 366 8.47 28.96 -9.55
N MET A 367 8.79 27.69 -9.31
CA MET A 367 8.06 26.81 -8.40
C MET A 367 8.13 27.29 -6.96
N ALA A 368 9.31 27.71 -6.49
CA ALA A 368 9.50 28.27 -5.16
C ALA A 368 8.72 29.58 -4.96
N ASN A 369 8.75 30.47 -5.96
CA ASN A 369 8.03 31.75 -5.92
C ASN A 369 6.51 31.54 -5.92
N ARG A 370 5.99 30.63 -6.74
CA ARG A 370 4.56 30.32 -6.79
C ARG A 370 4.06 29.76 -5.46
N ALA A 371 4.85 28.93 -4.79
CA ALA A 371 4.50 28.37 -3.47
C ALA A 371 4.87 29.29 -2.29
N GLY A 372 5.45 30.46 -2.53
CA GLY A 372 5.86 31.39 -1.47
C GLY A 372 6.98 30.85 -0.56
N LEU A 373 7.86 29.98 -1.06
CA LEU A 373 8.91 29.37 -0.25
C LEU A 373 10.00 30.37 0.12
N SER A 374 10.26 30.50 1.43
CA SER A 374 11.43 31.21 1.93
C SER A 374 12.74 30.50 1.56
N ALA A 375 13.86 31.25 1.57
CA ALA A 375 15.18 30.67 1.32
C ALA A 375 15.54 29.55 2.32
N GLU A 376 15.07 29.65 3.56
CA GLU A 376 15.29 28.61 4.57
C GLU A 376 14.49 27.34 4.26
N GLN A 377 13.22 27.48 3.84
CA GLN A 377 12.41 26.34 3.40
C GLN A 377 13.01 25.68 2.15
N GLN A 378 13.48 26.47 1.18
CA GLN A 378 14.17 25.94 -0.01
C GLN A 378 15.40 25.12 0.40
N LYS A 379 16.22 25.65 1.31
CA LYS A 379 17.39 24.95 1.85
C LYS A 379 16.99 23.67 2.58
N GLN A 380 15.95 23.73 3.42
CA GLN A 380 15.42 22.57 4.13
C GLN A 380 14.94 21.47 3.17
N ILE A 381 14.19 21.83 2.12
CA ILE A 381 13.71 20.88 1.11
C ILE A 381 14.88 20.20 0.38
N THR A 382 15.90 20.97 -0.02
CA THR A 382 17.09 20.42 -0.69
C THR A 382 17.97 19.58 0.22
N GLY A 383 17.98 19.89 1.53
CA GLY A 383 18.78 19.19 2.53
C GLY A 383 18.08 18.01 3.20
N ARG A 384 16.74 17.92 3.13
CA ARG A 384 15.97 16.86 3.78
C ARG A 384 16.36 15.49 3.25
N GLN A 385 16.79 14.62 4.16
CA GLN A 385 16.97 13.20 3.94
C GLN A 385 15.74 12.46 4.43
N ILE A 386 15.32 11.46 3.66
CA ILE A 386 14.33 10.48 4.05
C ILE A 386 15.05 9.14 4.06
N LYS A 387 15.21 8.57 5.25
CA LYS A 387 15.76 7.22 5.44
C LYS A 387 14.63 6.27 5.70
N THR A 388 14.65 5.14 5.02
CA THR A 388 13.62 4.10 5.10
C THR A 388 14.26 2.79 5.55
N VAL A 389 13.43 1.77 5.74
CA VAL A 389 13.86 0.42 6.05
C VAL A 389 13.23 -0.58 5.10
N ALA A 390 13.82 -1.77 4.95
CA ALA A 390 13.22 -2.87 4.23
C ALA A 390 11.92 -3.32 4.93
N SER A 391 10.83 -3.49 4.18
CA SER A 391 9.56 -4.01 4.72
C SER A 391 9.63 -5.51 4.99
N HIS A 392 10.31 -6.25 4.12
CA HIS A 392 10.50 -7.70 4.22
C HIS A 392 11.97 -8.09 4.16
N ALA A 393 12.26 -9.31 4.59
CA ALA A 393 13.56 -9.93 4.37
C ALA A 393 13.67 -10.50 2.94
N PHE A 394 14.88 -10.44 2.39
CA PHE A 394 15.20 -10.93 1.05
C PHE A 394 16.40 -11.89 1.10
N GLY A 395 16.27 -13.01 0.39
CA GLY A 395 17.28 -14.06 0.41
C GLY A 395 17.36 -14.85 -0.89
N ILE A 396 18.17 -15.89 -0.87
CA ILE A 396 18.22 -16.89 -1.93
C ILE A 396 17.98 -18.29 -1.41
N VAL A 397 17.47 -19.16 -2.28
CA VAL A 397 17.43 -20.59 -2.00
C VAL A 397 18.85 -21.13 -1.97
N VAL A 398 19.19 -21.83 -0.89
CA VAL A 398 20.43 -22.58 -0.71
C VAL A 398 20.12 -24.04 -0.49
N VAL A 399 21.03 -24.91 -0.92
CA VAL A 399 20.92 -26.36 -0.76
C VAL A 399 21.96 -26.81 0.26
N ASP A 400 21.50 -27.49 1.31
CA ASP A 400 22.40 -28.18 2.24
C ASP A 400 23.08 -29.36 1.54
N ARG A 401 24.42 -29.37 1.55
CA ARG A 401 25.21 -30.33 0.78
C ARG A 401 25.10 -31.77 1.28
N GLU A 402 24.81 -31.97 2.57
CA GLU A 402 24.78 -33.30 3.19
C GLU A 402 23.42 -33.96 3.03
N THR A 403 22.36 -33.17 3.19
CA THR A 403 20.96 -33.63 3.21
C THR A 403 20.23 -33.40 1.89
N GLY A 404 20.70 -32.45 1.08
CA GLY A 404 20.01 -31.97 -0.12
C GLY A 404 18.78 -31.13 0.17
N ALA A 405 18.56 -30.73 1.43
CA ALA A 405 17.42 -29.90 1.82
C ALA A 405 17.60 -28.47 1.30
N GLU A 406 16.53 -27.88 0.78
CA GLU A 406 16.48 -26.47 0.39
C GLU A 406 15.99 -25.61 1.56
N THR A 407 16.69 -24.50 1.81
CA THR A 407 16.30 -23.47 2.77
C THR A 407 16.56 -22.09 2.17
N VAL A 408 16.02 -21.04 2.77
CA VAL A 408 16.31 -19.65 2.37
C VAL A 408 17.42 -19.09 3.26
N ALA A 409 18.44 -18.51 2.62
CA ALA A 409 19.44 -17.68 3.28
C ALA A 409 19.13 -16.21 3.01
N HIS A 410 18.64 -15.48 4.02
CA HIS A 410 18.36 -14.04 3.93
C HIS A 410 19.66 -13.23 4.05
N LEU A 411 19.85 -12.28 3.12
CA LEU A 411 21.00 -11.37 3.12
C LEU A 411 20.60 -9.96 3.56
N VAL A 412 19.39 -9.53 3.21
CA VAL A 412 18.79 -8.27 3.67
C VAL A 412 17.64 -8.65 4.56
N HIS A 413 17.62 -8.15 5.78
CA HIS A 413 16.60 -8.49 6.77
C HIS A 413 15.48 -7.45 6.79
N ALA A 414 14.30 -7.87 7.23
CA ALA A 414 13.23 -6.93 7.52
C ALA A 414 13.72 -5.87 8.52
N ASN A 415 13.35 -4.62 8.28
CA ASN A 415 13.81 -3.45 8.99
C ASN A 415 15.30 -3.06 8.78
N ASP A 416 16.06 -3.67 7.87
CA ASP A 416 17.39 -3.15 7.53
C ASP A 416 17.30 -1.73 6.96
N ALA A 417 18.21 -0.83 7.37
CA ALA A 417 18.23 0.55 6.91
C ALA A 417 18.55 0.64 5.42
N LEU A 418 17.77 1.43 4.68
CA LEU A 418 17.93 1.61 3.24
C LEU A 418 18.64 2.92 2.87
N PRO A 419 19.45 2.93 1.79
CA PRO A 419 19.76 1.79 0.92
C PRO A 419 20.66 0.74 1.61
N ALA A 420 20.46 -0.53 1.27
CA ALA A 420 21.21 -1.66 1.82
C ALA A 420 21.89 -2.43 0.70
N ALA A 421 23.15 -2.83 0.90
CA ALA A 421 23.86 -3.72 -0.02
C ALA A 421 24.64 -4.77 0.77
N LYS A 422 24.39 -6.04 0.49
CA LYS A 422 25.00 -7.20 1.16
C LYS A 422 25.52 -8.16 0.13
N THR A 423 26.72 -8.67 0.33
CA THR A 423 27.37 -9.61 -0.59
C THR A 423 27.88 -10.79 0.20
N GLU A 424 27.50 -11.99 -0.23
CA GLU A 424 27.96 -13.25 0.34
C GLU A 424 28.41 -14.20 -0.77
N ASP A 425 29.29 -15.13 -0.40
CA ASP A 425 29.74 -16.19 -1.29
C ASP A 425 28.90 -17.44 -1.07
N PHE A 426 28.28 -17.91 -2.15
CA PHE A 426 27.62 -19.22 -2.21
C PHE A 426 28.46 -20.18 -3.04
N PHE A 427 28.14 -21.47 -2.99
CA PHE A 427 29.02 -22.50 -3.54
C PHE A 427 28.27 -23.56 -4.33
N THR A 428 28.88 -24.07 -5.40
CA THR A 428 28.35 -25.22 -6.14
C THR A 428 28.29 -26.47 -5.26
N VAL A 429 27.29 -27.31 -5.52
CA VAL A 429 27.03 -28.52 -4.70
C VAL A 429 27.78 -29.74 -5.27
N TYR A 430 27.91 -29.80 -6.59
CA TYR A 430 28.46 -30.96 -7.31
C TYR A 430 29.76 -30.65 -8.05
N ASP A 431 30.56 -31.70 -8.25
CA ASP A 431 31.68 -31.66 -9.19
C ASP A 431 31.14 -31.47 -10.62
N ASP A 432 31.82 -30.65 -11.41
CA ASP A 432 31.49 -30.32 -12.80
C ASP A 432 30.06 -29.80 -13.00
N GLN A 433 29.48 -29.16 -11.97
CA GLN A 433 28.23 -28.42 -12.08
C GLN A 433 28.37 -27.32 -13.13
N ALA A 434 27.54 -27.35 -14.18
CA ALA A 434 27.66 -26.48 -15.35
C ALA A 434 27.02 -25.10 -15.15
N SER A 435 26.11 -24.97 -14.20
CA SER A 435 25.39 -23.74 -13.89
C SER A 435 24.83 -23.77 -12.47
N ALA A 436 24.48 -22.60 -11.95
CA ALA A 436 23.78 -22.44 -10.68
C ALA A 436 22.52 -21.60 -10.88
N ASP A 437 21.42 -22.07 -10.33
CA ASP A 437 20.16 -21.34 -10.30
C ASP A 437 20.18 -20.36 -9.13
N ILE A 438 19.91 -19.09 -9.43
CA ILE A 438 19.78 -17.99 -8.47
C ILE A 438 18.30 -17.73 -8.30
N ARG A 439 17.70 -18.36 -7.29
CA ARG A 439 16.29 -18.21 -6.93
C ARG A 439 16.17 -17.23 -5.77
N VAL A 440 15.61 -16.06 -6.06
CA VAL A 440 15.46 -14.93 -5.13
C VAL A 440 14.12 -15.06 -4.41
N MET A 441 14.17 -14.96 -3.09
CA MET A 441 13.03 -15.13 -2.19
C MET A 441 12.75 -13.85 -1.41
N GLU A 442 11.47 -13.51 -1.24
CA GLU A 442 10.96 -12.50 -0.31
C GLU A 442 10.20 -13.19 0.83
N GLN A 443 10.35 -12.72 2.05
CA GLN A 443 9.56 -13.18 3.19
C GLN A 443 8.06 -12.97 2.91
N ALA A 444 7.26 -14.03 3.02
CA ALA A 444 5.81 -13.98 2.87
C ALA A 444 5.08 -14.10 4.22
N GLY A 445 5.74 -14.75 5.19
CA GLY A 445 5.24 -14.91 6.55
C GLY A 445 5.36 -13.64 7.39
N VAL A 446 4.72 -13.69 8.56
CA VAL A 446 4.72 -12.60 9.55
C VAL A 446 6.11 -12.37 10.18
N VAL A 447 6.91 -13.43 10.23
CA VAL A 447 8.30 -13.41 10.75
C VAL A 447 9.22 -14.01 9.71
N GLU A 448 10.48 -13.57 9.71
CA GLU A 448 11.53 -14.15 8.88
C GLU A 448 11.72 -15.63 9.22
N SER A 449 11.72 -16.49 8.18
CA SER A 449 11.81 -17.94 8.31
C SER A 449 12.63 -18.51 7.15
N ALA A 450 13.54 -19.44 7.45
CA ALA A 450 14.33 -20.12 6.43
C ALA A 450 13.54 -21.18 5.65
N ASP A 451 12.33 -21.52 6.09
CA ASP A 451 11.48 -22.50 5.42
C ASP A 451 10.91 -21.92 4.12
N LEU A 452 11.02 -22.68 3.01
CA LEU A 452 10.57 -22.23 1.70
C LEU A 452 9.08 -21.86 1.65
N ILE A 453 8.24 -22.52 2.45
CA ILE A 453 6.79 -22.27 2.48
C ILE A 453 6.42 -20.89 3.05
N ASP A 454 7.33 -20.31 3.84
CA ASP A 454 7.14 -18.99 4.46
C ASP A 454 7.72 -17.86 3.60
N ASN A 455 8.14 -18.16 2.36
CA ASN A 455 8.73 -17.21 1.43
C ASN A 455 8.10 -17.33 0.03
N THR A 456 8.07 -16.24 -0.70
CA THR A 456 7.64 -16.17 -2.09
C THR A 456 8.86 -16.04 -2.99
N GLU A 457 8.93 -16.86 -4.04
CA GLU A 457 9.96 -16.69 -5.08
C GLU A 457 9.57 -15.49 -5.95
N ILE A 458 10.46 -14.49 -6.03
CA ILE A 458 10.19 -13.21 -6.71
C ILE A 458 11.02 -13.01 -7.97
N ALA A 459 12.13 -13.74 -8.13
CA ALA A 459 12.93 -13.76 -9.35
C ALA A 459 13.76 -15.04 -9.44
N THR A 460 14.07 -15.45 -10.66
CA THR A 460 14.97 -16.57 -10.91
C THR A 460 15.87 -16.27 -12.10
N GLY A 461 17.08 -16.80 -12.09
CA GLY A 461 17.97 -16.80 -13.25
C GLY A 461 19.12 -17.76 -13.08
N GLU A 462 19.82 -18.03 -14.17
CA GLU A 462 20.88 -19.03 -14.22
C GLU A 462 22.23 -18.35 -14.52
N ILE A 463 23.26 -18.69 -13.74
CA ILE A 463 24.64 -18.28 -14.01
C ILE A 463 25.46 -19.50 -14.40
N ARG A 464 26.27 -19.42 -15.46
CA ARG A 464 27.10 -20.54 -15.87
C ARG A 464 28.32 -20.65 -14.99
N VAL A 465 28.72 -21.90 -14.76
CA VAL A 465 29.94 -22.26 -14.05
C VAL A 465 30.91 -22.86 -15.07
N PRO A 466 32.19 -22.46 -15.07
CA PRO A 466 33.17 -23.03 -15.98
C PRO A 466 33.28 -24.55 -15.85
N PRO A 467 33.59 -25.27 -16.94
CA PRO A 467 33.80 -26.72 -16.86
C PRO A 467 35.04 -27.07 -16.03
N GLY A 468 35.08 -28.26 -15.41
CA GLY A 468 36.24 -28.76 -14.67
C GLY A 468 36.31 -28.30 -13.21
N LYS A 469 35.25 -27.68 -12.68
CA LYS A 469 35.22 -27.17 -11.30
C LYS A 469 34.78 -28.25 -10.32
N LYS A 470 35.39 -28.24 -9.14
CA LYS A 470 34.99 -29.11 -8.03
C LYS A 470 33.80 -28.52 -7.30
N ALA A 471 33.04 -29.38 -6.62
CA ALA A 471 32.05 -28.96 -5.64
C ALA A 471 32.68 -27.98 -4.63
N GLY A 472 31.94 -26.95 -4.23
CA GLY A 472 32.45 -25.85 -3.41
C GLY A 472 32.98 -24.67 -4.21
N TRP A 473 32.65 -24.55 -5.50
CA TRP A 473 33.13 -23.45 -6.33
C TRP A 473 32.34 -22.15 -6.04
N PRO A 474 33.00 -21.02 -5.77
CA PRO A 474 32.35 -19.83 -5.25
C PRO A 474 31.61 -19.01 -6.32
N ILE A 475 30.43 -18.54 -5.97
CA ILE A 475 29.61 -17.57 -6.72
C ILE A 475 29.28 -16.44 -5.74
N GLY A 476 29.76 -15.23 -6.04
CA GLY A 476 29.48 -14.06 -5.22
C GLY A 476 28.09 -13.52 -5.55
N VAL A 477 27.19 -13.46 -4.58
CA VAL A 477 25.83 -12.95 -4.76
C VAL A 477 25.67 -11.68 -3.93
N THR A 478 25.24 -10.61 -4.59
CA THR A 478 24.99 -9.30 -3.99
C THR A 478 23.50 -8.98 -4.06
N PHE A 479 22.91 -8.68 -2.91
CA PHE A 479 21.58 -8.09 -2.79
C PHE A 479 21.74 -6.59 -2.54
N ALA A 480 21.17 -5.77 -3.41
CA ALA A 480 21.17 -4.32 -3.27
C ALA A 480 19.72 -3.80 -3.31
N LEU A 481 19.23 -3.31 -2.18
CA LEU A 481 17.98 -2.55 -2.08
C LEU A 481 18.30 -1.05 -2.09
N ASP A 482 17.63 -0.31 -2.97
CA ASP A 482 17.72 1.16 -2.97
C ASP A 482 16.80 1.82 -1.95
N SER A 483 16.79 3.16 -1.89
CA SER A 483 15.95 3.92 -0.96
C SER A 483 14.44 3.82 -1.22
N SER A 484 14.04 3.39 -2.41
CA SER A 484 12.64 3.15 -2.79
C SER A 484 12.17 1.73 -2.47
N GLY A 485 13.10 0.85 -2.07
CA GLY A 485 12.84 -0.57 -1.80
C GLY A 485 12.99 -1.47 -3.03
N LEU A 486 13.54 -0.97 -4.14
CA LEU A 486 13.75 -1.79 -5.34
C LEU A 486 14.98 -2.68 -5.16
N LEU A 487 14.80 -3.99 -5.36
CA LEU A 487 15.86 -4.99 -5.25
C LEU A 487 16.57 -5.22 -6.59
N ASN A 488 17.90 -5.17 -6.56
CA ASN A 488 18.78 -5.67 -7.61
C ASN A 488 19.66 -6.78 -7.05
N VAL A 489 19.57 -7.97 -7.64
CA VAL A 489 20.41 -9.12 -7.30
C VAL A 489 21.46 -9.31 -8.39
N THR A 490 22.72 -9.29 -8.01
CA THR A 490 23.83 -9.60 -8.92
C THR A 490 24.52 -10.88 -8.46
N ALA A 491 24.65 -11.86 -9.36
CA ALA A 491 25.53 -13.01 -9.15
C ALA A 491 26.76 -12.90 -10.05
N VAL A 492 27.95 -13.19 -9.50
CA VAL A 492 29.23 -13.12 -10.22
C VAL A 492 30.01 -14.41 -10.01
N GLU A 493 30.39 -15.05 -11.11
CA GLU A 493 31.34 -16.15 -11.11
C GLU A 493 32.76 -15.60 -11.02
N LYS A 494 33.53 -16.08 -10.04
CA LYS A 494 34.76 -15.41 -9.60
C LYS A 494 35.97 -15.55 -10.52
N GLU A 495 36.02 -16.54 -11.42
CA GLU A 495 37.17 -16.71 -12.33
C GLU A 495 36.95 -16.04 -13.68
N THR A 496 35.81 -16.27 -14.32
CA THR A 496 35.47 -15.73 -15.64
C THR A 496 34.96 -14.31 -15.56
N GLY A 497 34.43 -13.89 -14.41
CA GLY A 497 33.70 -12.64 -14.27
C GLY A 497 32.34 -12.67 -14.96
N GLU A 498 31.84 -13.84 -15.34
CA GLU A 498 30.46 -14.00 -15.80
C GLU A 498 29.51 -13.43 -14.75
N ARG A 499 28.53 -12.66 -15.20
CA ARG A 499 27.64 -11.89 -14.36
C ARG A 499 26.20 -12.09 -14.79
N LEU A 500 25.36 -12.42 -13.81
CA LEU A 500 23.92 -12.36 -13.91
C LEU A 500 23.44 -11.15 -13.11
N GLU A 501 22.57 -10.33 -13.70
CA GLU A 501 21.88 -9.24 -13.02
C GLU A 501 20.38 -9.49 -13.11
N LEU A 502 19.75 -9.69 -11.96
CA LEU A 502 18.31 -9.86 -11.80
C LEU A 502 17.78 -8.58 -11.19
N LYS A 503 17.14 -7.77 -12.03
CA LYS A 503 16.26 -6.71 -11.54
C LYS A 503 14.95 -7.37 -11.22
N VAL A 504 14.55 -7.28 -9.96
CA VAL A 504 13.36 -7.97 -9.48
C VAL A 504 12.16 -7.12 -9.92
N ASP A 505 11.74 -7.36 -11.17
CA ASP A 505 10.54 -6.80 -11.80
C ASP A 505 9.37 -7.68 -11.31
N VAL A 506 8.97 -7.48 -10.06
CA VAL A 506 8.05 -8.39 -9.37
C VAL A 506 6.63 -8.04 -9.76
N GLY A 507 5.92 -8.97 -10.38
CA GLY A 507 4.47 -8.91 -10.54
C GLY A 507 3.99 -8.78 -11.99
N GLY A 508 3.27 -9.83 -12.41
CA GLY A 508 2.21 -9.89 -13.43
C GLY A 508 2.52 -9.41 -14.84
N MET A 509 2.82 -8.12 -14.99
CA MET A 509 2.85 -7.44 -16.27
C MET A 509 4.26 -7.02 -16.69
N SER A 510 4.68 -7.50 -17.85
CA SER A 510 5.85 -7.00 -18.57
C SER A 510 5.68 -5.56 -19.06
N GLU A 511 6.78 -4.87 -19.35
CA GLU A 511 6.75 -3.53 -19.97
C GLU A 511 5.95 -3.48 -21.28
N GLU A 512 5.95 -4.56 -22.06
CA GLU A 512 5.14 -4.67 -23.28
C GLU A 512 3.64 -4.76 -22.99
N GLU A 513 3.26 -5.44 -21.92
CA GLU A 513 1.88 -5.54 -21.45
C GLU A 513 1.41 -4.20 -20.87
N VAL A 514 2.23 -3.52 -20.08
CA VAL A 514 1.94 -2.16 -19.57
C VAL A 514 1.60 -1.21 -20.72
N GLU A 515 2.40 -1.19 -21.79
CA GLU A 515 2.15 -0.33 -22.95
C GLU A 515 0.92 -0.77 -23.76
N ARG A 516 0.64 -2.08 -23.83
CA ARG A 516 -0.56 -2.63 -24.46
C ARG A 516 -1.82 -2.20 -23.70
N SER A 517 -1.82 -2.36 -22.38
CA SER A 517 -2.93 -1.98 -21.50
C SER A 517 -3.14 -0.48 -21.48
N ARG A 518 -2.07 0.32 -21.46
CA ARG A 518 -2.16 1.78 -21.62
C ARG A 518 -2.88 2.18 -22.91
N LYS A 519 -2.55 1.54 -24.04
CA LYS A 519 -3.23 1.79 -25.32
C LYS A 519 -4.68 1.32 -25.30
N ALA A 520 -4.99 0.19 -24.69
CA ALA A 520 -6.35 -0.32 -24.56
C ALA A 520 -7.20 0.65 -23.72
N LEU A 521 -6.73 1.02 -22.54
CA LEU A 521 -7.41 1.91 -21.60
C LEU A 521 -7.63 3.31 -22.20
N SER A 522 -6.71 3.82 -23.04
CA SER A 522 -6.89 5.10 -23.75
C SER A 522 -8.11 5.15 -24.69
N ARG A 523 -8.72 4.00 -25.01
CA ARG A 523 -9.91 3.88 -25.87
C ARG A 523 -11.20 3.70 -25.06
N VAL A 524 -11.09 3.47 -23.76
CA VAL A 524 -12.21 3.27 -22.84
C VAL A 524 -12.63 4.63 -22.29
N GLN A 525 -13.93 4.89 -22.25
CA GLN A 525 -14.46 6.04 -21.53
C GLN A 525 -14.50 5.71 -20.04
N VAL A 526 -13.91 6.59 -19.22
CA VAL A 526 -13.93 6.49 -17.76
C VAL A 526 -14.69 7.68 -17.22
N SER A 527 -15.76 7.39 -16.47
CA SER A 527 -16.65 8.40 -15.89
C SER A 527 -16.82 8.28 -14.40
#